data_AF-A0A4E9EV65-F1
#
_entry.id   AF-A0A4E9EV65-F1
#
_cell.length_a   1.000
_cell.length_b   1.000
_cell.length_c   1.000
_cell.angle_alpha   90.00
_cell.angle_beta   90.00
_cell.angle_gamma   90.00
#
_symmetry.space_group_name_H-M   'P 1'
#
loop_
_entity.id
_entity.type
_entity.pdbx_description
1 polymer ?
#
loop_
_entity_poly.entity_id
_entity_poly.type
_entity_poly.pdbx_seq_one_letter_code
_entity_poly.pdbx_strand_id
1 'polypeptide(L)'
;MIVGFIGCCGTIKKSLCLLITFVICLLILFFADITIACLALFYRNKFVGNRLSVYLTNLTHDRYYRLYWVTPLIDIIQYYFLTSDFDQKLQLMIRESYGFNPAIEYNTKVTALIDKLQFNEQCCGSLDYREWSSSRWRASYWTGIELIQHNPEFGFDIVPSTCCVQLAGATPKNPVARSLARCQHFQASKLWRHQTQQCCGATGPHNYYDSFWYKTNTERGTISFVPQSCCKQMREARTWFIKPVDPMCTSYNYYTSAFNSSVNAQGCHEKLLDWLTAQTIIFVLVGLSFAIFKLIGVCIALSLLQRAHNLNYYNTV
;
A
#
# COMPACT_ATOMS: atom_id res chain seq x y z
N MET A 1 -1.50 1.47 -29.57
CA MET A 1 -1.46 0.59 -30.76
C MET A 1 -1.69 1.38 -32.06
N ILE A 2 -2.82 2.08 -32.21
CA ILE A 2 -3.17 2.83 -33.44
C ILE A 2 -2.10 3.86 -33.86
N VAL A 3 -1.65 4.72 -32.94
CA VAL A 3 -0.61 5.74 -33.23
C VAL A 3 0.69 5.11 -33.72
N GLY A 4 1.10 3.97 -33.15
CA GLY A 4 2.29 3.23 -33.58
C GLY A 4 2.13 2.61 -34.98
N PHE A 5 0.95 2.10 -35.31
CA PHE A 5 0.65 1.57 -36.65
C PHE A 5 0.72 2.67 -37.71
N ILE A 6 0.11 3.83 -37.45
CA ILE A 6 0.15 4.99 -38.36
C ILE A 6 1.59 5.45 -38.60
N GLY A 7 2.40 5.54 -37.53
CA GLY A 7 3.82 5.89 -37.64
C GLY A 7 4.60 4.87 -38.48
N CYS A 8 4.48 3.57 -38.17
CA CYS A 8 5.18 2.52 -38.89
C CYS A 8 4.78 2.45 -40.38
N CYS A 9 3.48 2.38 -40.69
CA CYS A 9 3.01 2.39 -42.07
C CYS A 9 3.36 3.68 -42.82
N GLY A 10 3.33 4.83 -42.14
CA GLY A 10 3.75 6.11 -42.71
C GLY A 10 5.21 6.09 -43.17
N THR A 11 6.10 5.53 -42.35
CA THR A 11 7.53 5.38 -42.71
C THR A 11 7.78 4.38 -43.83
N ILE A 12 7.19 3.17 -43.75
CA ILE A 12 7.39 2.11 -44.76
C ILE A 12 6.85 2.54 -46.13
N LYS A 13 5.63 3.10 -46.16
CA LYS A 13 4.98 3.53 -47.41
C LYS A 13 5.44 4.91 -47.89
N LYS A 14 6.32 5.59 -47.16
CA LYS A 14 6.72 7.00 -47.41
C LYS A 14 5.51 7.92 -47.62
N SER A 15 4.40 7.65 -46.94
CA SER A 15 3.14 8.36 -47.15
C SER A 15 3.09 9.62 -46.29
N LEU A 16 3.10 10.79 -46.94
CA LEU A 16 3.05 12.09 -46.27
C LEU A 16 1.78 12.25 -45.41
N CYS A 17 0.63 11.81 -45.91
CA CYS A 17 -0.65 11.90 -45.17
C CYS A 17 -0.61 11.12 -43.84
N LEU A 18 -0.09 9.90 -43.85
CA LEU A 18 0.04 9.07 -42.63
C LEU A 18 1.06 9.66 -41.65
N LEU A 19 2.17 10.22 -42.15
CA LEU A 19 3.19 10.84 -41.32
C LEU A 19 2.69 12.16 -40.68
N ILE A 20 1.93 12.98 -41.41
CA ILE A 20 1.27 14.19 -40.88
C ILE A 20 0.25 13.80 -39.81
N THR A 21 -0.57 12.78 -40.08
CA THR A 21 -1.55 12.27 -39.11
C THR A 21 -0.86 11.79 -37.83
N PHE A 22 0.28 11.09 -37.95
CA PHE A 22 1.09 10.68 -36.80
C PHE A 22 1.58 11.88 -35.97
N VAL A 23 2.10 12.94 -36.62
CA VAL A 23 2.55 14.16 -35.95
C VAL A 23 1.39 14.86 -35.22
N ILE A 24 0.22 15.01 -35.87
CA ILE A 24 -0.96 15.61 -35.25
C ILE A 24 -1.40 14.82 -34.02
N CYS A 25 -1.46 13.48 -34.12
CA CYS A 25 -1.80 12.62 -32.97
C CYS A 25 -0.80 12.79 -31.81
N LEU A 26 0.51 12.85 -32.08
CA LEU A 26 1.52 13.06 -31.03
C LEU A 26 1.40 14.44 -30.38
N LEU A 27 1.10 15.49 -31.15
CA LEU A 27 0.89 16.84 -30.61
C LEU A 27 -0.35 16.91 -29.72
N ILE A 28 -1.48 16.31 -30.12
CA ILE A 28 -2.69 16.24 -29.29
C ILE A 28 -2.38 15.51 -27.97
N LEU A 29 -1.68 14.37 -28.03
CA LEU A 29 -1.27 13.62 -26.85
C LEU A 29 -0.27 14.37 -25.96
N PHE A 30 0.54 15.26 -26.53
CA PHE A 30 1.47 16.08 -25.77
C PHE A 30 0.74 17.21 -25.01
N PHE A 31 -0.18 17.91 -25.66
CA PHE A 31 -1.00 18.91 -24.99
C PHE A 31 -1.94 18.32 -23.94
N ALA A 32 -2.48 17.11 -24.19
CA ALA A 32 -3.24 16.37 -23.19
C ALA A 32 -2.40 16.08 -21.94
N ASP A 33 -1.17 15.58 -22.09
CA ASP A 33 -0.28 15.35 -20.95
C ASP A 33 0.04 16.64 -20.19
N ILE A 34 0.30 17.75 -20.90
CA ILE A 34 0.58 19.06 -20.27
C ILE A 34 -0.65 19.54 -19.49
N THR A 35 -1.84 19.46 -20.07
CA THR A 35 -3.07 19.87 -19.37
C THR A 35 -3.33 19.03 -18.14
N ILE A 36 -3.13 17.70 -18.21
CA ILE A 36 -3.22 16.80 -17.06
C ILE A 36 -2.17 17.15 -16.00
N ALA A 37 -0.91 17.41 -16.39
CA ALA A 37 0.15 17.79 -15.46
C ALA A 37 -0.12 19.14 -14.78
N CYS A 38 -0.53 20.14 -15.54
CA CYS A 38 -0.91 21.46 -15.03
C CYS A 38 -2.10 21.36 -14.07
N LEU A 39 -3.13 20.59 -14.42
CA LEU A 39 -4.26 20.34 -13.53
C LEU A 39 -3.80 19.63 -12.25
N ALA A 40 -2.99 18.57 -12.36
CA ALA A 40 -2.49 17.84 -11.20
C ALA A 40 -1.68 18.75 -10.26
N LEU A 41 -0.82 19.62 -10.78
CA LEU A 41 -0.06 20.59 -9.98
C LEU A 41 -0.95 21.68 -9.38
N PHE A 42 -1.91 22.20 -10.14
CA PHE A 42 -2.84 23.22 -9.67
C PHE A 42 -3.76 22.68 -8.56
N TYR A 43 -4.28 21.47 -8.73
CA TYR A 43 -5.07 20.80 -7.70
C TYR A 43 -4.20 20.36 -6.52
N ARG A 44 -2.94 19.95 -6.72
CA ARG A 44 -2.00 19.67 -5.61
C ARG A 44 -1.87 20.89 -4.70
N ASN A 45 -1.71 22.10 -5.24
CA ASN A 45 -1.65 23.33 -4.44
C ASN A 45 -2.94 23.61 -3.66
N LYS A 46 -4.09 23.08 -4.10
CA LYS A 46 -5.37 23.15 -3.38
C LYS A 46 -5.47 22.14 -2.23
N PHE A 47 -4.69 21.05 -2.27
CA PHE A 47 -4.67 19.97 -1.27
C PHE A 47 -3.43 19.94 -0.37
N VAL A 48 -2.42 20.77 -0.65
CA VAL A 48 -1.21 20.90 0.19
C VAL A 48 -1.51 21.77 1.43
N GLY A 49 -1.14 21.27 2.61
CA GLY A 49 -1.33 21.91 3.92
C GLY A 49 -2.64 21.53 4.63
N ASN A 50 -3.06 22.33 5.63
CA ASN A 50 -4.24 22.06 6.47
C ASN A 50 -5.59 22.06 5.70
N ARG A 51 -5.61 22.35 4.39
CA ARG A 51 -6.86 22.34 3.61
C ARG A 51 -7.37 20.93 3.33
N LEU A 52 -6.48 19.97 3.10
CA LEU A 52 -6.90 18.58 2.90
C LEU A 52 -7.38 17.97 4.23
N SER A 53 -6.76 18.30 5.36
CA SER A 53 -7.27 17.87 6.67
C SER A 53 -8.63 18.50 6.97
N VAL A 54 -8.84 19.79 6.68
CA VAL A 54 -10.15 20.45 6.82
C VAL A 54 -11.19 19.81 5.87
N TYR A 55 -10.81 19.53 4.63
CA TYR A 55 -11.72 18.90 3.66
C TYR A 55 -12.08 17.47 4.07
N LEU A 56 -11.11 16.66 4.51
CA LEU A 56 -11.34 15.32 5.06
C LEU A 56 -12.16 15.39 6.35
N THR A 57 -11.90 16.36 7.23
CA THR A 57 -12.68 16.56 8.45
C THR A 57 -14.13 16.86 8.12
N ASN A 58 -14.41 17.76 7.16
CA ASN A 58 -15.77 18.05 6.74
C ASN A 58 -16.44 16.85 6.04
N LEU A 59 -15.70 16.08 5.23
CA LEU A 59 -16.22 14.84 4.65
C LEU A 59 -16.57 13.81 5.72
N THR A 60 -15.70 13.64 6.72
CA THR A 60 -15.89 12.71 7.84
C THR A 60 -16.99 13.16 8.78
N HIS A 61 -17.07 14.45 9.09
CA HIS A 61 -17.99 15.01 10.09
C HIS A 61 -19.41 15.25 9.54
N ASP A 62 -19.52 15.79 8.32
CA ASP A 62 -20.81 16.24 7.77
C ASP A 62 -21.41 15.29 6.73
N ARG A 63 -20.57 14.46 6.08
CA ARG A 63 -20.99 13.71 4.87
C ARG A 63 -20.84 12.19 4.96
N TYR A 64 -20.05 11.69 5.90
CA TYR A 64 -19.91 10.26 6.17
C TYR A 64 -21.27 9.70 6.60
N TYR A 65 -21.69 8.58 5.99
CA TYR A 65 -23.02 7.97 6.13
C TYR A 65 -24.22 8.77 5.57
N ARG A 66 -24.06 10.06 5.24
CA ARG A 66 -25.09 10.89 4.59
C ARG A 66 -25.09 10.76 3.07
N LEU A 67 -23.91 10.56 2.48
CA LEU A 67 -23.73 10.41 1.03
C LEU A 67 -23.20 9.02 0.70
N TYR A 68 -23.92 8.32 -0.20
CA TYR A 68 -23.63 6.92 -0.55
C TYR A 68 -22.19 6.68 -1.04
N TRP A 69 -21.56 7.69 -1.65
CA TRP A 69 -20.20 7.59 -2.18
C TRP A 69 -19.11 8.01 -1.18
N VAL A 70 -19.46 8.75 -0.13
CA VAL A 70 -18.48 9.25 0.85
C VAL A 70 -18.07 8.15 1.83
N THR A 71 -19.01 7.33 2.28
CA THR A 71 -18.73 6.19 3.16
C THR A 71 -17.71 5.22 2.56
N PRO A 72 -17.94 4.62 1.36
CA PRO A 72 -16.96 3.73 0.76
C PRO A 72 -15.66 4.44 0.40
N LEU A 73 -15.68 5.73 0.01
CA LEU A 73 -14.45 6.49 -0.26
C LEU A 73 -13.59 6.66 0.99
N ILE A 74 -14.17 7.04 2.13
CA ILE A 74 -13.45 7.22 3.38
C ILE A 74 -13.00 5.86 3.93
N ASP A 75 -13.83 4.82 3.84
CA ASP A 75 -13.46 3.46 4.24
C ASP A 75 -12.34 2.89 3.34
N ILE A 76 -12.38 3.18 2.03
CA ILE A 76 -11.31 2.87 1.08
C ILE A 76 -10.05 3.67 1.42
N ILE A 77 -10.11 4.97 1.72
CA ILE A 77 -8.92 5.72 2.14
C ILE A 77 -8.36 5.20 3.47
N GLN A 78 -9.21 4.73 4.37
CA GLN A 78 -8.80 4.08 5.62
C GLN A 78 -8.18 2.68 5.37
N TYR A 79 -8.58 1.99 4.29
CA TYR A 79 -8.15 0.62 3.97
C TYR A 79 -7.02 0.50 2.92
N TYR A 80 -7.10 1.22 1.80
CA TYR A 80 -6.18 1.10 0.64
C TYR A 80 -4.79 1.65 0.95
N PHE A 81 -4.69 2.58 1.89
CA PHE A 81 -3.41 2.98 2.46
C PHE A 81 -2.81 1.89 3.36
N LEU A 82 -3.46 0.71 3.42
CA LEU A 82 -3.23 -0.31 4.43
C LEU A 82 -3.28 -1.77 3.95
N THR A 83 -3.62 -2.14 2.68
CA THR A 83 -3.25 -3.40 1.96
C THR A 83 -4.19 -3.77 0.79
N SER A 84 -3.68 -4.39 -0.28
CA SER A 84 -4.54 -5.16 -1.22
C SER A 84 -3.90 -6.48 -1.66
N ASP A 85 -4.48 -7.56 -1.15
CA ASP A 85 -4.45 -8.97 -1.60
C ASP A 85 -3.14 -9.78 -1.53
N PHE A 86 -2.03 -9.18 -1.13
CA PHE A 86 -0.79 -9.91 -0.88
C PHE A 86 -0.86 -10.74 0.42
N ASP A 87 -1.52 -10.22 1.46
CA ASP A 87 -1.45 -10.81 2.80
C ASP A 87 -2.13 -12.17 2.88
N GLN A 88 -3.27 -12.39 2.23
CA GLN A 88 -3.94 -13.70 2.28
C GLN A 88 -3.11 -14.80 1.62
N LYS A 89 -2.48 -14.49 0.49
CA LYS A 89 -1.60 -15.44 -0.21
C LYS A 89 -0.32 -15.67 0.60
N LEU A 90 0.21 -14.64 1.23
CA LEU A 90 1.38 -14.73 2.10
C LEU A 90 1.08 -15.53 3.38
N GLN A 91 -0.09 -15.36 4.00
CA GLN A 91 -0.53 -16.14 5.16
C GLN A 91 -0.59 -17.63 4.86
N LEU A 92 -1.17 -18.00 3.72
CA LEU A 92 -1.25 -19.40 3.30
C LEU A 92 0.15 -19.99 3.10
N MET A 93 1.05 -19.25 2.46
CA MET A 93 2.45 -19.64 2.29
C MET A 93 3.19 -19.79 3.64
N ILE A 94 3.02 -18.85 4.57
CA ILE A 94 3.59 -18.89 5.93
C ILE A 94 3.06 -20.08 6.74
N ARG A 95 1.75 -20.33 6.66
CA ARG A 95 1.09 -21.34 7.48
C ARG A 95 1.37 -22.76 7.01
N GLU A 96 1.28 -22.99 5.71
CA GLU A 96 1.26 -24.35 5.13
C GLU A 96 2.61 -24.79 4.57
N SER A 97 3.40 -23.85 4.03
CA SER A 97 4.58 -24.18 3.21
C SER A 97 5.91 -23.75 3.82
N TYR A 98 5.94 -22.66 4.58
CA TYR A 98 7.16 -22.18 5.20
C TYR A 98 7.75 -23.25 6.11
N GLY A 99 9.04 -23.56 5.97
CA GLY A 99 9.81 -24.44 6.84
C GLY A 99 9.29 -25.88 7.00
N PHE A 100 8.22 -26.26 6.30
CA PHE A 100 7.56 -27.56 6.40
C PHE A 100 8.00 -28.47 5.26
N ASN A 101 8.42 -29.70 5.59
CA ASN A 101 8.86 -30.73 4.64
C ASN A 101 9.80 -30.20 3.53
N PRO A 102 11.08 -29.93 3.85
CA PRO A 102 12.04 -29.32 2.92
C PRO A 102 12.42 -30.22 1.73
N ALA A 103 12.01 -31.49 1.72
CA ALA A 103 12.16 -32.36 0.55
C ALA A 103 11.27 -31.91 -0.62
N ILE A 104 10.22 -31.11 -0.36
CA ILE A 104 9.36 -30.52 -1.39
C ILE A 104 9.98 -29.21 -1.87
N GLU A 105 10.40 -29.17 -3.14
CA GLU A 105 11.05 -28.00 -3.75
C GLU A 105 10.23 -26.71 -3.61
N TYR A 106 8.90 -26.78 -3.76
CA TYR A 106 8.00 -25.63 -3.58
C TYR A 106 8.13 -24.99 -2.19
N ASN A 107 8.18 -25.78 -1.12
CA ASN A 107 8.27 -25.29 0.25
C ASN A 107 9.62 -24.61 0.54
N THR A 108 10.71 -25.11 -0.06
CA THR A 108 12.03 -24.47 0.03
C THR A 108 12.04 -23.08 -0.63
N LYS A 109 11.37 -22.93 -1.77
CA LYS A 109 11.23 -21.64 -2.48
C LYS A 109 10.37 -20.66 -1.68
N VAL A 110 9.28 -21.13 -1.08
CA VAL A 110 8.41 -20.33 -0.21
C VAL A 110 9.16 -19.84 1.03
N THR A 111 9.94 -20.72 1.66
CA THR A 111 10.76 -20.38 2.84
C THR A 111 11.77 -19.29 2.51
N ALA A 112 12.54 -19.47 1.43
CA ALA A 112 13.52 -18.48 0.98
C ALA A 112 12.90 -17.12 0.57
N LEU A 113 11.66 -17.13 0.05
CA LEU A 113 10.92 -15.92 -0.26
C LEU A 113 10.51 -15.15 1.00
N ILE A 114 9.93 -15.85 1.98
CA ILE A 114 9.46 -15.26 3.23
C ILE A 114 10.64 -14.74 4.08
N ASP A 115 11.75 -15.48 4.15
CA ASP A 115 12.95 -15.06 4.87
C ASP A 115 13.54 -13.76 4.31
N LYS A 116 13.61 -13.63 2.97
CA LYS A 116 14.02 -12.40 2.31
C LYS A 116 13.06 -11.25 2.57
N LEU A 117 11.75 -11.52 2.52
CA LEU A 117 10.73 -10.51 2.77
C LEU A 117 10.86 -9.94 4.19
N GLN A 118 10.93 -10.81 5.20
CA GLN A 118 11.05 -10.40 6.61
C GLN A 118 12.36 -9.65 6.90
N PHE A 119 13.48 -10.15 6.35
CA PHE A 119 14.79 -9.57 6.56
C PHE A 119 14.93 -8.18 5.90
N ASN A 120 14.47 -8.04 4.64
CA ASN A 120 14.65 -6.80 3.88
C ASN A 120 13.59 -5.75 4.21
N GLU A 121 12.32 -6.16 4.34
CA GLU A 121 11.21 -5.25 4.61
C GLU A 121 11.04 -4.94 6.08
N GLN A 122 11.85 -5.56 6.95
CA GLN A 122 11.80 -5.34 8.39
C GLN A 122 10.36 -5.46 8.90
N CYS A 123 9.75 -6.62 8.66
CA CYS A 123 8.38 -6.98 9.03
C CYS A 123 8.36 -8.37 9.69
N CYS A 124 7.24 -8.74 10.33
CA CYS A 124 7.12 -10.07 10.93
C CYS A 124 5.73 -10.67 10.79
N GLY A 125 5.66 -11.76 10.03
CA GLY A 125 4.40 -12.31 9.55
C GLY A 125 3.84 -11.47 8.39
N SER A 126 2.65 -11.81 7.94
CA SER A 126 1.91 -10.98 6.99
C SER A 126 1.21 -9.82 7.68
N LEU A 127 0.58 -10.05 8.83
CA LEU A 127 -0.13 -9.02 9.58
C LEU A 127 0.43 -8.84 10.99
N ASP A 128 0.80 -9.94 11.66
CA ASP A 128 1.49 -9.86 12.96
C ASP A 128 2.27 -11.15 13.29
N TYR A 129 3.28 -11.04 14.16
CA TYR A 129 4.22 -12.09 14.50
C TYR A 129 3.55 -13.34 15.08
N ARG A 130 2.35 -13.20 15.67
CA ARG A 130 1.62 -14.32 16.25
C ARG A 130 1.16 -15.34 15.20
N GLU A 131 1.18 -15.02 13.91
CA GLU A 131 0.90 -15.98 12.82
C GLU A 131 1.81 -17.20 12.85
N TRP A 132 3.04 -17.01 13.30
CA TRP A 132 4.00 -18.10 13.44
C TRP A 132 3.52 -19.17 14.42
N SER A 133 2.65 -18.82 15.38
CA SER A 133 2.12 -19.76 16.37
C SER A 133 1.25 -20.86 15.78
N SER A 134 0.62 -20.62 14.63
CA SER A 134 -0.30 -21.56 13.98
C SER A 134 0.28 -22.19 12.70
N SER A 135 1.53 -21.89 12.37
CA SER A 135 2.23 -22.47 11.22
C SER A 135 2.57 -23.95 11.43
N ARG A 136 2.53 -24.75 10.36
CA ARG A 136 3.00 -26.15 10.38
C ARG A 136 4.47 -26.24 10.77
N TRP A 137 5.27 -25.25 10.37
CA TRP A 137 6.66 -25.11 10.79
C TRP A 137 6.81 -25.13 12.31
N ARG A 138 6.02 -24.35 13.04
CA ARG A 138 6.09 -24.34 14.50
C ARG A 138 5.82 -25.73 15.08
N ALA A 139 4.80 -26.43 14.60
CA ALA A 139 4.50 -27.78 15.06
C ALA A 139 5.69 -28.75 14.82
N SER A 140 6.33 -28.66 13.66
CA SER A 140 7.53 -29.47 13.35
C SER A 140 8.80 -29.03 14.09
N TYR A 141 8.86 -27.77 14.53
CA TYR A 141 9.99 -27.22 15.27
C TYR A 141 10.02 -27.76 16.72
N TRP A 142 8.85 -27.98 17.33
CA TRP A 142 8.72 -28.49 18.70
C TRP A 142 8.93 -30.00 18.85
N THR A 143 8.72 -30.80 17.80
CA THR A 143 9.02 -32.23 17.83
C THR A 143 10.52 -32.54 17.97
N GLY A 144 11.39 -31.54 17.90
CA GLY A 144 12.83 -31.66 18.22
C GLY A 144 13.23 -31.19 19.62
N ILE A 145 12.32 -30.63 20.44
CA ILE A 145 12.62 -30.07 21.76
C ILE A 145 11.61 -30.60 22.79
N GLU A 146 11.61 -31.92 23.00
CA GLU A 146 10.91 -32.56 24.13
C GLU A 146 11.72 -32.52 25.44
N LEU A 147 12.77 -31.69 25.55
CA LEU A 147 13.67 -31.70 26.71
C LEU A 147 13.72 -30.44 27.58
N ILE A 148 12.76 -29.51 27.48
CA ILE A 148 12.57 -28.49 28.53
C ILE A 148 11.09 -28.34 28.83
N GLN A 149 10.54 -29.37 29.47
CA GLN A 149 9.22 -29.33 30.06
C GLN A 149 9.28 -28.62 31.42
N HIS A 150 8.12 -28.09 31.85
CA HIS A 150 7.78 -27.64 33.21
C HIS A 150 8.11 -26.20 33.62
N ASN A 151 7.51 -25.20 32.94
CA ASN A 151 6.76 -24.17 33.68
C ASN A 151 5.76 -23.45 32.74
N PRO A 152 4.44 -23.37 33.06
CA PRO A 152 3.45 -22.65 32.23
C PRO A 152 3.68 -21.13 32.16
N GLU A 153 4.57 -20.59 33.00
CA GLU A 153 4.88 -19.16 33.08
C GLU A 153 5.84 -18.66 31.99
N PHE A 154 6.53 -19.57 31.28
CA PHE A 154 7.45 -19.20 30.21
C PHE A 154 6.85 -19.53 28.84
N GLY A 155 5.90 -18.71 28.40
CA GLY A 155 5.52 -18.67 26.99
C GLY A 155 6.72 -18.26 26.14
N PHE A 156 6.88 -18.85 24.95
CA PHE A 156 7.80 -18.35 23.93
C PHE A 156 7.03 -18.03 22.65
N ASP A 157 7.20 -16.81 22.18
CA ASP A 157 6.73 -16.34 20.89
C ASP A 157 7.75 -16.77 19.83
N ILE A 158 7.74 -18.06 19.50
CA ILE A 158 8.66 -18.62 18.50
C ILE A 158 8.27 -18.09 17.12
N VAL A 159 9.24 -17.37 16.56
CA VAL A 159 9.23 -16.74 15.24
C VAL A 159 10.54 -17.09 14.54
N PRO A 160 10.59 -17.06 13.20
CA PRO A 160 11.83 -17.17 12.45
C PRO A 160 12.88 -16.14 12.89
N SER A 161 14.15 -16.49 12.78
CA SER A 161 15.24 -15.59 13.13
C SER A 161 15.22 -14.30 12.30
N THR A 162 14.74 -14.35 11.05
CA THR A 162 14.53 -13.21 10.13
C THR A 162 13.47 -12.22 10.59
N CYS A 163 12.55 -12.62 11.46
CA CYS A 163 11.57 -11.71 12.08
C CYS A 163 12.17 -10.84 13.20
N CYS A 164 13.33 -11.25 13.74
CA CYS A 164 14.04 -10.51 14.76
C CYS A 164 14.92 -9.40 14.15
N VAL A 165 15.22 -8.37 14.93
CA VAL A 165 16.21 -7.36 14.53
C VAL A 165 17.59 -8.01 14.36
N GLN A 166 18.29 -7.72 13.25
CA GLN A 166 19.52 -8.39 12.84
C GLN A 166 20.80 -7.62 13.25
N LEU A 167 21.95 -8.33 13.31
CA LEU A 167 23.28 -7.73 13.42
C LEU A 167 23.81 -7.26 12.06
N ALA A 168 24.78 -6.34 12.08
CA ALA A 168 25.49 -5.91 10.87
C ALA A 168 26.26 -7.08 10.25
N GLY A 169 26.10 -7.28 8.94
CA GLY A 169 26.72 -8.39 8.20
C GLY A 169 25.85 -9.65 8.09
N ALA A 170 24.67 -9.69 8.73
CA ALA A 170 23.70 -10.75 8.49
C ALA A 170 23.15 -10.68 7.05
N THR A 171 22.71 -11.82 6.52
CA THR A 171 22.06 -11.89 5.21
C THR A 171 20.77 -12.71 5.30
N PRO A 172 19.84 -12.61 4.33
CA PRO A 172 18.62 -13.42 4.36
C PRO A 172 18.86 -14.93 4.36
N LYS A 173 19.97 -15.40 3.78
CA LYS A 173 20.34 -16.82 3.79
C LYS A 173 21.02 -17.25 5.08
N ASN A 174 21.71 -16.32 5.75
CA ASN A 174 22.41 -16.53 7.01
C ASN A 174 21.99 -15.42 8.00
N PRO A 175 20.74 -15.45 8.51
CA PRO A 175 20.24 -14.43 9.42
C PRO A 175 20.91 -14.57 10.79
N VAL A 176 21.31 -13.44 11.38
CA VAL A 176 21.95 -13.38 12.69
C VAL A 176 21.20 -12.35 13.53
N ALA A 177 20.23 -12.82 14.31
CA ALA A 177 19.44 -11.97 15.19
C ALA A 177 20.36 -11.31 16.23
N ARG A 178 20.16 -10.00 16.45
CA ARG A 178 20.83 -9.20 17.48
C ARG A 178 20.70 -9.81 18.87
N SER A 179 19.57 -10.44 19.14
CA SER A 179 19.35 -11.22 20.35
C SER A 179 18.16 -12.17 20.17
N LEU A 180 18.41 -13.38 19.68
CA LEU A 180 17.36 -14.38 19.41
C LEU A 180 16.52 -14.71 20.66
N ALA A 181 17.17 -14.95 21.80
CA ALA A 181 16.49 -15.26 23.06
C ALA A 181 15.54 -14.15 23.54
N ARG A 182 15.94 -12.87 23.38
CA ARG A 182 15.09 -11.72 23.73
C ARG A 182 13.96 -11.53 22.74
N CYS A 183 14.18 -11.76 21.45
CA CYS A 183 13.16 -11.67 20.42
C CYS A 183 12.03 -12.71 20.63
N GLN A 184 12.40 -13.92 21.07
CA GLN A 184 11.48 -15.04 21.28
C GLN A 184 10.80 -15.06 22.65
N HIS A 185 11.22 -14.19 23.58
CA HIS A 185 10.61 -14.06 24.90
C HIS A 185 9.14 -13.61 24.78
N PHE A 186 8.22 -14.21 25.52
CA PHE A 186 6.79 -13.86 25.45
C PHE A 186 6.47 -12.42 25.87
N GLN A 187 7.28 -11.83 26.75
CA GLN A 187 7.22 -10.41 27.12
C GLN A 187 8.30 -9.56 26.45
N ALA A 188 8.85 -10.00 25.32
CA ALA A 188 9.84 -9.21 24.59
C ALA A 188 9.31 -7.81 24.28
N SER A 189 10.13 -6.79 24.56
CA SER A 189 9.84 -5.44 24.09
C SER A 189 9.64 -5.44 22.58
N LYS A 190 8.64 -4.68 22.12
CA LYS A 190 8.29 -4.54 20.69
C LYS A 190 9.47 -4.02 19.84
N LEU A 191 10.52 -3.48 20.45
CA LEU A 191 11.77 -3.03 19.79
C LEU A 191 12.65 -4.17 19.27
N TRP A 192 12.40 -5.41 19.71
CA TRP A 192 13.15 -6.58 19.25
C TRP A 192 12.49 -7.29 18.05
N ARG A 193 11.32 -6.80 17.60
CA ARG A 193 10.51 -7.28 16.46
C ARG A 193 10.10 -6.10 15.55
N HIS A 194 9.58 -6.42 14.38
CA HIS A 194 9.23 -5.48 13.31
C HIS A 194 7.68 -5.18 13.23
N GLN A 195 7.17 -4.02 12.73
CA GLN A 195 5.74 -3.55 12.81
C GLN A 195 5.08 -2.94 11.53
N THR A 196 3.73 -2.98 11.41
CA THR A 196 2.85 -2.38 10.33
C THR A 196 1.99 -1.17 10.81
N GLN A 197 1.63 -0.19 9.95
CA GLN A 197 1.14 1.18 10.33
C GLN A 197 -0.39 1.44 10.14
N GLN A 198 -1.09 2.15 11.06
CA GLN A 198 -2.57 2.20 11.22
C GLN A 198 -3.15 3.63 11.55
N CYS A 199 -4.16 4.19 10.84
CA CYS A 199 -4.73 5.56 11.04
C CYS A 199 -6.27 5.61 11.31
N CYS A 200 -6.81 6.73 11.83
CA CYS A 200 -8.24 7.03 12.03
C CYS A 200 -8.53 8.55 12.03
N GLY A 201 -9.63 8.95 11.37
CA GLY A 201 -10.04 10.35 11.23
C GLY A 201 -9.10 11.18 10.34
N ALA A 202 -9.41 12.46 10.15
CA ALA A 202 -8.57 13.35 9.34
C ALA A 202 -7.26 13.67 10.07
N THR A 203 -7.36 14.25 11.27
CA THR A 203 -6.25 14.52 12.17
C THR A 203 -6.19 13.54 13.34
N GLY A 204 -7.30 12.86 13.63
CA GLY A 204 -7.35 11.82 14.64
C GLY A 204 -8.78 11.34 14.91
N PRO A 205 -8.94 10.35 15.79
CA PRO A 205 -10.25 9.75 16.07
C PRO A 205 -11.28 10.73 16.63
N HIS A 206 -10.84 11.79 17.32
CA HIS A 206 -11.74 12.79 17.90
C HIS A 206 -12.47 13.65 16.84
N ASN A 207 -12.10 13.59 15.55
CA ASN A 207 -12.87 14.25 14.49
C ASN A 207 -14.32 13.74 14.37
N TYR A 208 -14.63 12.59 14.95
CA TYR A 208 -15.99 12.07 15.02
C TYR A 208 -16.80 12.63 16.20
N TYR A 209 -16.18 13.26 17.20
CA TYR A 209 -16.90 13.91 18.30
C TYR A 209 -17.76 15.07 17.76
N ASP A 210 -18.99 15.22 18.28
CA ASP A 210 -20.01 16.18 17.81
C ASP A 210 -20.42 16.11 16.31
N SER A 211 -19.90 15.13 15.58
CA SER A 211 -20.24 14.89 14.18
C SER A 211 -21.65 14.37 13.98
N PHE A 212 -22.10 14.35 12.73
CA PHE A 212 -23.36 13.69 12.39
C PHE A 212 -23.35 12.21 12.83
N TRP A 213 -22.20 11.54 12.75
CA TRP A 213 -22.02 10.18 13.25
C TRP A 213 -22.29 10.10 14.77
N TYR A 214 -21.70 11.00 15.55
CA TYR A 214 -21.87 11.05 17.00
C TYR A 214 -23.33 11.28 17.41
N LYS A 215 -24.01 12.24 16.77
CA LYS A 215 -25.42 12.53 17.05
C LYS A 215 -26.35 11.37 16.72
N THR A 216 -26.06 10.64 15.64
CA THR A 216 -26.92 9.54 15.18
C THR A 216 -26.63 8.21 15.85
N ASN A 217 -25.36 7.92 16.16
CA ASN A 217 -24.94 6.62 16.67
C ASN A 217 -24.55 6.66 18.15
N THR A 218 -24.05 7.78 18.69
CA THR A 218 -23.73 7.88 20.12
C THR A 218 -24.90 8.44 20.94
N GLU A 219 -25.51 9.55 20.50
CA GLU A 219 -26.57 10.22 21.29
C GLU A 219 -27.97 9.62 21.08
N ARG A 220 -28.31 9.24 19.84
CA ARG A 220 -29.64 8.71 19.47
C ARG A 220 -29.65 7.21 19.17
N GLY A 221 -28.48 6.57 19.11
CA GLY A 221 -28.29 5.21 18.63
C GLY A 221 -27.54 4.30 19.61
N THR A 222 -26.88 3.27 19.09
CA THR A 222 -26.03 2.35 19.86
C THR A 222 -24.69 3.00 20.18
N ILE A 223 -24.46 3.43 21.43
CA ILE A 223 -23.25 4.12 21.94
C ILE A 223 -21.97 3.77 21.13
N SER A 224 -21.68 4.58 20.11
CA SER A 224 -20.60 4.35 19.15
C SER A 224 -19.91 5.66 18.79
N PHE A 225 -18.71 5.86 19.31
CA PHE A 225 -17.93 7.09 19.25
C PHE A 225 -17.18 7.27 17.92
N VAL A 226 -16.72 6.17 17.30
CA VAL A 226 -16.03 6.16 16.00
C VAL A 226 -16.57 5.02 15.12
N PRO A 227 -16.45 5.08 13.78
CA PRO A 227 -16.85 3.98 12.92
C PRO A 227 -15.93 2.77 13.07
N GLN A 228 -16.42 1.59 12.67
CA GLN A 228 -15.66 0.35 12.80
C GLN A 228 -14.35 0.35 12.01
N SER A 229 -14.22 1.11 10.92
CA SER A 229 -12.98 1.26 10.15
C SER A 229 -11.85 1.94 10.94
N CYS A 230 -12.17 2.72 11.98
CA CYS A 230 -11.19 3.34 12.88
C CYS A 230 -10.61 2.36 13.92
N CYS A 231 -11.26 1.23 14.12
CA CYS A 231 -10.78 0.19 15.00
C CYS A 231 -9.59 -0.53 14.39
N LYS A 232 -8.71 -1.02 15.25
CA LYS A 232 -7.70 -2.00 14.84
C LYS A 232 -8.42 -3.24 14.33
N GLN A 233 -8.08 -3.66 13.13
CA GLN A 233 -8.79 -4.71 12.42
C GLN A 233 -8.17 -6.08 12.68
N MET A 234 -9.03 -7.11 12.74
CA MET A 234 -8.65 -8.50 12.67
C MET A 234 -8.07 -8.81 11.30
N ARG A 235 -7.28 -9.87 11.25
CA ARG A 235 -6.56 -10.33 10.07
C ARG A 235 -7.43 -10.69 8.87
N GLU A 236 -8.69 -11.00 9.11
CA GLU A 236 -9.68 -11.43 8.12
C GLU A 236 -10.54 -10.28 7.58
N ALA A 237 -10.36 -9.05 8.08
CA ALA A 237 -11.16 -7.89 7.67
C ALA A 237 -10.85 -7.48 6.22
N ARG A 238 -11.86 -7.07 5.47
CA ARG A 238 -11.80 -6.54 4.09
C ARG A 238 -12.52 -5.18 4.01
N THR A 239 -12.31 -4.38 2.95
CA THR A 239 -13.01 -3.07 2.73
C THR A 239 -14.52 -3.17 2.85
N TRP A 240 -15.11 -4.23 2.29
CA TRP A 240 -16.55 -4.49 2.30
C TRP A 240 -16.99 -5.39 3.46
N PHE A 241 -16.07 -5.77 4.36
CA PHE A 241 -16.32 -6.67 5.47
C PHE A 241 -15.35 -6.41 6.63
N ILE A 242 -15.63 -5.35 7.38
CA ILE A 242 -14.82 -4.87 8.51
C ILE A 242 -14.99 -5.82 9.70
N LYS A 243 -13.89 -6.16 10.38
CA LYS A 243 -13.87 -7.01 11.58
C LYS A 243 -12.92 -6.42 12.62
N PRO A 244 -13.41 -5.60 13.57
CA PRO A 244 -12.58 -5.06 14.65
C PRO A 244 -11.98 -6.17 15.51
N VAL A 245 -10.71 -6.02 15.94
CA VAL A 245 -10.08 -6.92 16.93
C VAL A 245 -10.86 -6.94 18.23
N ASP A 246 -11.29 -5.78 18.66
CA ASP A 246 -12.18 -5.60 19.80
C ASP A 246 -13.56 -5.19 19.27
N PRO A 247 -14.59 -6.05 19.39
CA PRO A 247 -15.94 -5.74 18.94
C PRO A 247 -16.56 -4.52 19.63
N MET A 248 -16.08 -4.16 20.82
CA MET A 248 -16.55 -3.02 21.62
C MET A 248 -15.71 -1.76 21.41
N CYS A 249 -14.70 -1.81 20.53
CA CYS A 249 -13.81 -0.70 20.20
C CYS A 249 -14.55 0.63 19.94
N THR A 250 -15.68 0.58 19.24
CA THR A 250 -16.46 1.78 18.91
C THR A 250 -17.18 2.37 20.11
N SER A 251 -17.44 1.59 21.17
CA SER A 251 -18.23 1.98 22.33
C SER A 251 -17.41 2.58 23.48
N TYR A 252 -16.08 2.51 23.41
CA TYR A 252 -15.23 3.11 24.44
C TYR A 252 -15.24 4.63 24.32
N ASN A 253 -15.36 5.31 25.47
CA ASN A 253 -15.26 6.75 25.52
C ASN A 253 -13.85 7.20 25.14
N TYR A 254 -13.75 8.37 24.50
CA TYR A 254 -12.49 9.01 24.15
C TYR A 254 -11.56 9.11 25.36
N TYR A 255 -10.25 9.00 25.10
CA TYR A 255 -9.17 9.12 26.11
C TYR A 255 -9.08 7.99 27.16
N THR A 256 -9.98 7.00 27.12
CA THR A 256 -9.83 5.80 27.95
C THR A 256 -8.67 4.92 27.47
N SER A 257 -8.08 4.14 28.38
CA SER A 257 -7.03 3.16 28.03
C SER A 257 -7.53 2.12 27.02
N ALA A 258 -8.78 1.68 27.16
CA ALA A 258 -9.45 0.78 26.24
C ALA A 258 -9.55 1.38 24.83
N PHE A 259 -9.98 2.64 24.70
CA PHE A 259 -10.05 3.35 23.42
C PHE A 259 -8.67 3.47 22.75
N ASN A 260 -7.66 3.94 23.47
CA ASN A 260 -6.30 4.09 22.92
C ASN A 260 -5.67 2.75 22.52
N SER A 261 -6.07 1.66 23.17
CA SER A 261 -5.59 0.31 22.85
C SER A 261 -6.27 -0.30 21.61
N SER A 262 -7.53 0.07 21.33
CA SER A 262 -8.38 -0.57 20.31
C SER A 262 -8.59 0.27 19.05
N VAL A 263 -8.44 1.60 19.13
CA VAL A 263 -8.62 2.56 18.03
C VAL A 263 -7.26 3.05 17.53
N ASN A 264 -7.15 3.35 16.23
CA ASN A 264 -5.95 3.98 15.68
C ASN A 264 -5.85 5.45 16.13
N ALA A 265 -4.73 5.85 16.72
CA ALA A 265 -4.57 7.19 17.27
C ALA A 265 -4.10 8.24 16.24
N GLN A 266 -3.45 7.81 15.15
CA GLN A 266 -2.88 8.70 14.14
C GLN A 266 -3.94 9.15 13.13
N GLY A 267 -3.91 10.41 12.71
CA GLY A 267 -4.75 10.92 11.63
C GLY A 267 -4.35 10.38 10.25
N CYS A 268 -5.33 10.20 9.36
CA CYS A 268 -5.08 9.72 8.01
C CYS A 268 -4.57 10.81 7.06
N HIS A 269 -4.67 12.10 7.42
CA HIS A 269 -4.19 13.20 6.58
C HIS A 269 -2.68 13.14 6.31
N GLU A 270 -1.86 12.94 7.35
CA GLU A 270 -0.39 12.88 7.20
C GLU A 270 0.01 11.68 6.34
N LYS A 271 -0.57 10.51 6.61
CA LYS A 271 -0.35 9.29 5.82
C LYS A 271 -0.75 9.45 4.36
N LEU A 272 -1.89 10.09 4.11
CA LEU A 272 -2.37 10.37 2.77
C LEU A 272 -1.45 11.32 2.02
N LEU A 273 -0.95 12.39 2.67
CA LEU A 273 -0.02 13.34 2.07
C LEU A 273 1.34 12.71 1.75
N ASP A 274 1.88 11.89 2.64
CA ASP A 274 3.17 11.21 2.45
C ASP A 274 3.11 10.23 1.28
N TRP A 275 2.06 9.41 1.23
CA TRP A 275 1.83 8.49 0.12
C TRP A 275 1.57 9.25 -1.20
N LEU A 276 0.74 10.30 -1.19
CA LEU A 276 0.51 11.11 -2.39
C LEU A 276 1.82 11.72 -2.88
N THR A 277 2.67 12.21 -1.98
CA THR A 277 3.96 12.81 -2.34
C THR A 277 4.91 11.78 -2.96
N ALA A 278 5.03 10.61 -2.33
CA ALA A 278 5.88 9.53 -2.84
C ALA A 278 5.43 9.04 -4.22
N GLN A 279 4.13 8.82 -4.42
CA GLN A 279 3.59 8.37 -5.69
C GLN A 279 3.64 9.46 -6.76
N THR A 280 3.41 10.73 -6.40
CA THR A 280 3.49 11.86 -7.35
C THR A 280 4.88 11.98 -7.97
N ILE A 281 5.95 11.72 -7.21
CA ILE A 281 7.33 11.73 -7.74
C ILE A 281 7.48 10.69 -8.85
N ILE A 282 7.00 9.47 -8.63
CA ILE A 282 7.05 8.40 -9.64
C ILE A 282 6.27 8.79 -10.89
N PHE A 283 5.05 9.32 -10.73
CA PHE A 283 4.23 9.76 -11.87
C PHE A 283 4.85 10.91 -12.65
N VAL A 284 5.51 11.87 -11.98
CA VAL A 284 6.20 12.99 -12.64
C VAL A 284 7.38 12.48 -13.47
N LEU A 285 8.18 11.56 -12.94
CA LEU A 285 9.33 10.98 -13.66
C LEU A 285 8.89 10.20 -14.91
N VAL A 286 7.86 9.37 -14.76
CA VAL A 286 7.28 8.61 -15.86
C VAL A 286 6.67 9.55 -16.91
N GLY A 287 5.92 10.57 -16.48
CA GLY A 287 5.31 11.57 -17.35
C GLY A 287 6.34 12.38 -18.16
N LEU A 288 7.42 12.83 -17.53
CA LEU A 288 8.51 13.54 -18.21
C LEU A 288 9.18 12.66 -19.28
N SER A 289 9.40 11.39 -18.95
CA SER A 289 9.97 10.42 -19.90
C SER A 289 9.07 10.28 -21.13
N PHE A 290 7.76 10.14 -20.95
CA PHE A 290 6.80 10.09 -22.06
C PHE A 290 6.78 11.37 -22.90
N ALA A 291 6.87 12.55 -22.27
CA ALA A 291 6.93 13.83 -22.97
C ALA A 291 8.18 13.93 -23.88
N ILE A 292 9.35 13.50 -23.37
CA ILE A 292 10.60 13.47 -24.16
C ILE A 292 10.48 12.52 -25.35
N PHE A 293 9.95 11.31 -25.15
CA PHE A 293 9.77 10.36 -26.25
C PHE A 293 8.79 10.87 -27.32
N LYS A 294 7.72 11.58 -26.92
CA LYS A 294 6.78 12.22 -27.87
C LYS A 294 7.49 13.29 -28.70
N LEU A 295 8.34 14.13 -28.08
CA LEU A 295 9.11 15.17 -28.78
C LEU A 295 10.11 14.56 -29.78
N ILE A 296 10.85 13.53 -29.38
CA ILE A 296 11.76 12.80 -30.28
C ILE A 296 10.99 12.23 -31.47
N GLY A 297 9.82 11.64 -31.22
CA GLY A 297 8.93 11.12 -32.26
C GLY A 297 8.49 12.18 -33.27
N VAL A 298 8.16 13.38 -32.80
CA VAL A 298 7.82 14.53 -33.66
C VAL A 298 9.02 14.99 -34.47
N CYS A 299 10.21 15.16 -33.87
CA CYS A 299 11.42 15.58 -34.58
C CYS A 299 11.81 14.59 -35.70
N ILE A 300 11.76 13.29 -35.42
CA ILE A 300 12.04 12.25 -36.41
C ILE A 300 11.00 12.29 -37.54
N ALA A 301 9.71 12.38 -37.20
CA ALA A 301 8.64 12.43 -38.19
C ALA A 301 8.74 13.68 -39.09
N LEU A 302 9.06 14.85 -38.54
CA LEU A 302 9.26 16.08 -39.33
C LEU A 302 10.48 15.98 -40.25
N SER A 303 11.59 15.41 -39.76
CA SER A 303 12.80 15.19 -40.58
C SER A 303 12.52 14.25 -41.75
N LEU A 304 11.75 13.19 -41.51
CA LEU A 304 11.31 12.24 -42.55
C LEU A 304 10.32 12.89 -43.53
N LEU A 305 9.43 13.75 -43.05
CA LEU A 305 8.48 14.48 -43.88
C LEU A 305 9.22 15.42 -44.84
N GLN A 306 10.19 16.19 -44.35
CA GLN A 306 10.98 17.10 -45.16
C GLN A 306 11.81 16.35 -46.21
N ARG A 307 12.40 15.20 -45.83
CA ARG A 307 13.13 14.35 -46.78
C ARG A 307 12.20 13.76 -47.85
N ALA A 308 11.02 13.29 -47.48
CA ALA A 308 10.05 12.73 -48.42
C ALA A 308 9.48 13.80 -49.37
N HIS A 309 9.23 15.01 -48.87
CA HIS A 309 8.78 16.15 -49.67
C HIS A 309 9.84 16.55 -50.71
N ASN A 310 11.11 16.67 -50.30
CA ASN A 310 12.20 16.99 -51.22
C ASN A 310 12.35 15.92 -52.31
N LEU A 311 12.26 14.63 -51.97
CA LEU A 311 12.32 13.54 -52.95
C LEU A 311 11.18 13.57 -53.98
N ASN A 312 9.96 13.92 -53.56
CA ASN A 312 8.84 14.07 -54.48
C ASN A 312 9.02 15.26 -55.42
N TYR A 313 9.56 16.38 -54.91
CA TYR A 313 9.83 17.58 -55.73
C TYR A 313 10.85 17.29 -56.85
N TYR A 314 11.93 16.55 -56.57
CA TYR A 314 12.92 16.16 -57.58
C TYR A 314 12.42 15.14 -58.62
N ASN A 315 11.39 14.33 -58.30
CA ASN A 315 10.83 13.36 -59.25
C ASN A 315 9.74 13.94 -60.17
N THR A 316 9.28 15.16 -59.89
CA THR A 316 8.23 15.87 -60.67
C THR A 316 8.78 16.93 -61.62
N VAL A 317 10.09 17.19 -61.58
CA VAL A 317 10.83 18.05 -62.53
C VAL A 317 11.65 17.16 -63.45
#